data_AF-A0A355C201-F1
#
_entry.id   AF-A0A355C201-F1
#
_cell.length_a   1.000
_cell.length_b   1.000
_cell.length_c   1.000
_cell.angle_alpha   90.00
_cell.angle_beta   90.00
_cell.angle_gamma   90.00
#
_symmetry.space_group_name_H-M   'P 1'
#
loop_
_entity.id
_entity.type
_entity.pdbx_description
1 polymer ?
#
loop_
_entity_poly.entity_id
_entity_poly.type
_entity_poly.pdbx_seq_one_letter_code
_entity_poly.pdbx_strand_id
1 'polypeptide(L)'
;QDPVVDCFARVENIPKPVLKRVADRATWNDSADYLAHLETLDLGPNIAPMIPYSMLRIAAMGVTPSVTRDPTEAEMAEMERLLEKGMREGYAGFSSDGLPFHYLSNDPNRDRRIPSQYGGYTELKRLTHVVRRHGRVWQATPPTESPLKVFRAFLLTSGRLHGKPL
;
A
#
# COMPACT_ATOMS: atom_id res chain seq x y z
N GLN A 1 -8.71 -3.45 -16.99
CA GLN A 1 -8.11 -2.36 -16.22
C GLN A 1 -6.86 -2.91 -15.57
N ASP A 2 -5.75 -2.20 -15.65
CA ASP A 2 -4.49 -2.62 -15.02
C ASP A 2 -4.22 -1.64 -13.86
N PRO A 3 -4.52 -2.04 -12.61
CA PRO A 3 -4.41 -1.15 -11.46
C PRO A 3 -2.99 -0.63 -11.25
N VAL A 4 -1.96 -1.39 -11.66
CA VAL A 4 -0.57 -0.98 -11.56
C VAL A 4 -0.31 0.14 -12.54
N VAL A 5 -0.59 -0.05 -13.82
CA VAL A 5 -0.41 1.00 -14.84
C VAL A 5 -1.24 2.25 -14.49
N ASP A 6 -2.46 2.05 -14.00
CA ASP A 6 -3.39 3.15 -13.75
C ASP A 6 -3.05 3.97 -12.49
N CYS A 7 -2.45 3.36 -11.46
CA CYS A 7 -1.92 4.10 -10.30
C CYS A 7 -0.58 4.78 -10.61
N PHE A 8 0.34 4.08 -11.27
CA PHE A 8 1.71 4.57 -11.46
C PHE A 8 1.85 5.65 -12.54
N ALA A 9 1.04 5.63 -13.61
CA ALA A 9 1.23 6.56 -14.73
C ALA A 9 1.14 8.03 -14.36
N ARG A 10 0.37 8.36 -13.32
CA ARG A 10 0.21 9.74 -12.87
C ARG A 10 1.01 10.07 -11.63
N VAL A 11 1.25 9.10 -10.73
CA VAL A 11 2.12 9.29 -9.57
C VAL A 11 3.56 9.54 -10.02
N GLU A 12 4.07 8.72 -10.94
CA GLU A 12 5.46 8.80 -11.42
C GLU A 12 5.61 9.65 -12.69
N ASN A 13 4.50 10.17 -13.23
CA ASN A 13 4.46 10.90 -14.50
C ASN A 13 5.10 10.13 -15.68
N ILE A 14 4.95 8.80 -15.69
CA ILE A 14 5.47 7.91 -16.73
C ILE A 14 4.36 7.59 -17.75
N PRO A 15 4.61 7.71 -19.07
CA PRO A 15 3.61 7.38 -20.08
C PRO A 15 3.08 5.95 -19.96
N LYS A 16 1.75 5.78 -20.04
CA LYS A 16 1.09 4.46 -19.97
C LYS A 16 1.68 3.39 -20.89
N PRO A 17 2.08 3.68 -22.16
CA PRO A 17 2.70 2.66 -23.01
C PRO A 17 4.03 2.14 -22.46
N VAL A 18 4.81 2.99 -21.77
CA VAL A 18 6.07 2.59 -21.14
C VAL A 18 5.79 1.71 -19.92
N LEU A 19 4.88 2.15 -19.05
CA LEU A 19 4.47 1.34 -17.89
C LEU A 19 3.86 0.01 -18.28
N LYS A 20 3.04 -0.02 -19.34
CA LYS A 20 2.45 -1.25 -19.85
C LYS A 20 3.54 -2.25 -20.27
N ARG A 21 4.60 -1.80 -20.95
CA ARG A 21 5.73 -2.68 -21.31
C ARG A 21 6.45 -3.27 -20.09
N VAL A 22 6.46 -2.55 -18.96
CA VAL A 22 7.00 -3.06 -17.68
C VAL A 22 6.02 -4.02 -17.03
N ALA A 23 4.74 -3.65 -16.94
CA ALA A 23 3.69 -4.50 -16.37
C ALA A 23 3.53 -5.82 -17.14
N ASP A 24 3.64 -5.81 -18.47
CA ASP A 24 3.58 -7.00 -19.32
C ASP A 24 4.76 -7.97 -19.08
N ARG A 25 5.82 -7.55 -18.36
CA ARG A 25 6.93 -8.41 -17.93
C ARG A 25 6.74 -8.99 -16.53
N ALA A 26 5.79 -8.47 -15.75
CA ALA A 26 5.47 -9.01 -14.44
C ALA A 26 4.70 -10.33 -14.62
N THR A 27 5.32 -11.43 -14.21
CA THR A 27 4.76 -12.79 -14.35
C THR A 27 4.29 -13.37 -13.02
N TRP A 28 4.60 -12.71 -11.90
CA TRP A 28 4.19 -13.08 -10.55
C TRP A 28 2.76 -12.59 -10.26
N ASN A 29 2.03 -13.31 -9.41
CA ASN A 29 0.64 -12.98 -9.08
C ASN A 29 0.41 -12.73 -7.58
N ASP A 30 1.38 -13.05 -6.73
CA ASP A 30 1.29 -12.79 -5.31
C ASP A 30 2.61 -12.31 -4.69
N SER A 31 2.58 -12.06 -3.39
CA SER A 31 3.72 -11.57 -2.62
C SER A 31 4.89 -12.57 -2.52
N ALA A 32 4.60 -13.88 -2.50
CA ALA A 32 5.65 -14.90 -2.46
C ALA A 32 6.30 -15.06 -3.83
N ASP A 33 5.51 -15.06 -4.89
CA ASP A 33 5.97 -15.12 -6.28
C ASP A 33 6.88 -13.93 -6.60
N TYR A 34 6.56 -12.72 -6.11
CA TYR A 34 7.41 -11.55 -6.30
C TYR A 34 8.78 -11.71 -5.63
N LEU A 35 8.82 -12.21 -4.39
CA LEU A 35 10.08 -12.49 -3.71
C LEU A 35 10.88 -13.59 -4.44
N ALA A 36 10.22 -14.67 -4.83
CA ALA A 36 10.85 -15.74 -5.61
C ALA A 36 11.39 -15.23 -6.95
N HIS A 37 10.70 -14.29 -7.60
CA HIS A 37 11.19 -13.65 -8.81
C HIS A 37 12.49 -12.87 -8.57
N LEU A 38 12.60 -12.12 -7.47
CA LEU A 38 13.83 -11.39 -7.14
C LEU A 38 15.04 -12.31 -7.00
N GLU A 39 14.85 -13.52 -6.46
CA GLU A 39 15.90 -14.55 -6.35
C GLU A 39 16.38 -15.09 -7.72
N THR A 40 15.63 -14.86 -8.79
CA THR A 40 16.02 -15.26 -10.16
C THR A 40 16.87 -14.22 -10.89
N LEU A 41 17.02 -13.02 -10.31
CA LEU A 41 17.69 -11.89 -10.97
C LEU A 41 19.12 -11.72 -10.48
N ASP A 42 20.03 -11.32 -11.37
CA ASP A 42 21.39 -10.90 -11.04
C ASP A 42 21.38 -9.48 -10.41
N LEU A 43 20.90 -9.39 -9.17
CA LEU A 43 20.78 -8.12 -8.45
C LEU A 43 22.15 -7.65 -7.95
N GLY A 44 22.53 -6.42 -8.32
CA GLY A 44 23.67 -5.73 -7.72
C GLY A 44 23.41 -5.24 -6.29
N PRO A 45 22.28 -4.54 -6.02
CA PRO A 45 21.95 -4.07 -4.68
C PRO A 45 21.06 -5.07 -3.90
N ASN A 46 21.07 -4.94 -2.58
CA ASN A 46 20.08 -5.60 -1.72
C ASN A 46 18.69 -4.96 -1.90
N ILE A 47 17.64 -5.78 -1.95
CA ILE A 47 16.25 -5.33 -2.09
C ILE A 47 15.46 -5.70 -0.83
N ALA A 48 14.77 -4.72 -0.24
CA ALA A 48 13.92 -4.91 0.94
C ALA A 48 12.49 -4.38 0.64
N PRO A 49 11.60 -5.22 0.10
CA PRO A 49 10.28 -4.76 -0.35
C PRO A 49 9.31 -4.55 0.82
N MET A 50 8.35 -3.66 0.62
CA MET A 50 7.27 -3.35 1.56
C MET A 50 5.91 -3.54 0.87
N ILE A 51 4.88 -3.89 1.64
CA ILE A 51 3.51 -4.03 1.12
C ILE A 51 2.89 -2.62 0.96
N PRO A 52 2.48 -2.21 -0.25
CA PRO A 52 1.93 -0.88 -0.49
C PRO A 52 0.44 -0.83 -0.18
N TYR A 53 0.03 0.15 0.63
CA TYR A 53 -1.35 0.30 1.11
C TYR A 53 -2.39 0.43 -0.01
N SER A 54 -2.08 1.20 -1.06
CA SER A 54 -3.00 1.37 -2.19
C SER A 54 -3.29 0.04 -2.90
N MET A 55 -2.26 -0.78 -3.13
CA MET A 55 -2.45 -2.10 -3.77
C MET A 55 -3.12 -3.08 -2.81
N LEU A 56 -2.88 -2.96 -1.51
CA LEU A 56 -3.56 -3.77 -0.49
C LEU A 56 -5.07 -3.52 -0.51
N ARG A 57 -5.51 -2.25 -0.56
CA ARG A 57 -6.93 -1.90 -0.73
C ARG A 57 -7.48 -2.41 -2.05
N ILE A 58 -6.75 -2.26 -3.15
CA ILE A 58 -7.19 -2.75 -4.48
C ILE A 58 -7.32 -4.28 -4.48
N ALA A 59 -6.39 -5.01 -3.87
CA ALA A 59 -6.43 -6.47 -3.81
C ALA A 59 -7.65 -6.98 -3.02
N ALA A 60 -8.02 -6.30 -1.93
CA ALA A 60 -9.16 -6.70 -1.11
C ALA A 60 -10.51 -6.20 -1.62
N MET A 61 -10.57 -4.97 -2.15
CA MET A 61 -11.83 -4.27 -2.47
C MET A 61 -12.08 -4.11 -3.98
N GLY A 62 -11.05 -4.25 -4.80
CA GLY A 62 -11.06 -3.83 -6.20
C GLY A 62 -10.81 -2.32 -6.39
N VAL A 63 -10.50 -1.93 -7.63
CA VAL A 63 -10.08 -0.55 -7.96
C VAL A 63 -11.14 0.48 -7.60
N THR A 64 -12.36 0.35 -8.14
CA THR A 64 -13.42 1.35 -7.93
C THR A 64 -13.83 1.46 -6.47
N PRO A 65 -14.14 0.35 -5.74
CA PRO A 65 -14.54 0.46 -4.34
C PRO A 65 -13.46 1.06 -3.44
N SER A 66 -12.18 0.79 -3.73
CA SER A 66 -11.05 1.30 -2.95
C SER A 66 -10.93 2.83 -2.92
N VAL A 67 -11.56 3.53 -3.89
CA VAL A 67 -11.56 5.00 -4.00
C VAL A 67 -12.96 5.64 -3.87
N THR A 68 -14.00 4.87 -3.53
CA THR A 68 -15.37 5.40 -3.40
C THR A 68 -15.99 5.22 -2.02
N ARG A 69 -15.53 4.24 -1.24
CA ARG A 69 -16.12 3.93 0.07
C ARG A 69 -15.10 3.33 1.02
N ASP A 70 -15.52 3.22 2.28
CA ASP A 70 -14.81 2.45 3.29
C ASP A 70 -14.92 0.92 3.01
N PRO A 71 -13.92 0.12 3.45
CA PRO A 71 -14.00 -1.33 3.38
C PRO A 71 -15.11 -1.87 4.28
N THR A 72 -15.75 -2.94 3.82
CA THR A 72 -16.55 -3.81 4.67
C THR A 72 -15.64 -4.58 5.64
N GLU A 73 -16.20 -5.17 6.70
CA GLU A 73 -15.41 -5.98 7.63
C GLU A 73 -14.72 -7.17 6.95
N ALA A 74 -15.34 -7.77 5.93
CA ALA A 74 -14.73 -8.86 5.17
C ALA A 74 -13.51 -8.38 4.35
N GLU A 75 -13.62 -7.22 3.68
CA GLU A 75 -12.51 -6.63 2.93
C GLU A 75 -11.39 -6.15 3.86
N MET A 76 -11.73 -5.61 5.03
CA MET A 76 -10.77 -5.22 6.04
C MET A 76 -10.01 -6.44 6.59
N ALA A 77 -10.71 -7.54 6.89
CA ALA A 77 -10.09 -8.80 7.29
C ALA A 77 -9.19 -9.37 6.17
N GLU A 78 -9.58 -9.23 4.90
CA GLU A 78 -8.76 -9.65 3.77
C GLU A 78 -7.48 -8.82 3.65
N MET A 79 -7.55 -7.50 3.84
CA MET A 79 -6.34 -6.66 3.90
C MET A 79 -5.40 -7.06 5.04
N GLU A 80 -5.94 -7.36 6.24
CA GLU A 80 -5.14 -7.86 7.35
C GLU A 80 -4.49 -9.21 7.03
N ARG A 81 -5.23 -10.13 6.37
CA ARG A 81 -4.73 -11.45 5.97
C ARG A 81 -3.60 -11.35 4.94
N LEU A 82 -3.75 -10.51 3.92
CA LEU A 82 -2.74 -10.27 2.90
C LEU A 82 -1.50 -9.60 3.48
N LEU A 83 -1.69 -8.62 4.38
CA LEU A 83 -0.58 -7.97 5.06
C LEU A 83 0.18 -8.93 5.97
N GLU A 84 -0.54 -9.74 6.76
CA GLU A 84 0.03 -10.80 7.59
C GLU A 84 0.83 -11.81 6.76
N LYS A 85 0.31 -12.20 5.57
CA LYS A 85 1.04 -13.05 4.61
C LYS A 85 2.39 -12.44 4.24
N GLY A 86 2.39 -11.18 3.79
CA GLY A 86 3.64 -10.48 3.44
C GLY A 86 4.62 -10.36 4.60
N MET A 87 4.15 -10.09 5.83
CA MET A 87 5.02 -10.00 7.00
C MET A 87 5.71 -11.33 7.31
N ARG A 88 4.99 -12.46 7.19
CA ARG A 88 5.54 -13.82 7.37
C ARG A 88 6.52 -14.21 6.27
N GLU A 89 6.28 -13.76 5.04
CA GLU A 89 7.13 -14.03 3.88
C GLU A 89 8.43 -13.22 3.89
N GLY A 90 8.54 -12.22 4.77
CA GLY A 90 9.79 -11.49 4.98
C GLY A 90 9.81 -10.07 4.43
N TYR A 91 8.66 -9.52 4.03
CA TYR A 91 8.58 -8.10 3.67
C TYR A 91 9.00 -7.23 4.86
N ALA A 92 9.75 -6.16 4.55
CA ALA A 92 10.32 -5.26 5.55
C ALA A 92 9.24 -4.49 6.33
N GLY A 93 8.05 -4.35 5.74
CA GLY A 93 6.91 -3.73 6.39
C GLY A 93 5.84 -3.24 5.44
N PHE A 94 5.22 -2.12 5.79
CA PHE A 94 4.04 -1.55 5.14
C PHE A 94 4.27 -0.08 4.79
N SER A 95 3.88 0.33 3.58
CA SER A 95 4.03 1.71 3.13
C SER A 95 2.69 2.37 2.82
N SER A 96 2.52 3.61 3.28
CA SER A 96 1.32 4.40 3.06
C SER A 96 1.66 5.81 2.60
N ASP A 97 0.87 6.34 1.67
CA ASP A 97 1.09 7.65 1.09
C ASP A 97 -0.11 8.59 1.32
N GLY A 98 0.15 9.64 2.10
CA GLY A 98 -0.78 10.71 2.44
C GLY A 98 -0.61 12.00 1.62
N LEU A 99 0.17 12.03 0.53
CA LEU A 99 0.27 13.23 -0.32
C LEU A 99 -0.98 13.49 -1.20
N PRO A 100 -1.67 14.63 -1.03
CA PRO A 100 -2.96 14.89 -1.67
C PRO A 100 -2.89 15.11 -3.20
N PHE A 101 -1.69 15.12 -3.78
CA PHE A 101 -1.45 15.37 -5.21
C PHE A 101 -1.38 14.10 -6.06
N HIS A 102 -1.53 12.92 -5.46
CA HIS A 102 -1.48 11.65 -6.19
C HIS A 102 -2.87 11.20 -6.63
N TYR A 103 -3.09 11.26 -7.94
CA TYR A 103 -4.35 10.92 -8.60
C TYR A 103 -4.23 9.66 -9.46
N LEU A 104 -5.34 8.97 -9.66
CA LEU A 104 -5.44 7.88 -10.62
C LEU A 104 -5.37 8.41 -12.07
N SER A 105 -4.99 7.51 -12.98
CA SER A 105 -4.91 7.80 -14.42
C SER A 105 -5.92 7.03 -15.28
N ASN A 106 -6.78 6.18 -14.69
CA ASN A 106 -7.84 5.46 -15.42
C ASN A 106 -9.12 6.29 -15.60
N ASP A 107 -9.82 6.04 -16.70
CA ASP A 107 -11.22 6.46 -16.83
C ASP A 107 -12.15 5.48 -16.11
N PRO A 108 -13.23 5.98 -15.45
CA PRO A 108 -13.62 7.39 -15.30
C PRO A 108 -12.96 8.10 -14.11
N ASN A 109 -12.03 7.48 -13.38
CA ASN A 109 -11.53 7.94 -12.08
C ASN A 109 -10.37 8.96 -12.14
N ARG A 110 -10.16 9.68 -13.25
CA ARG A 110 -9.05 10.65 -13.39
C ARG A 110 -9.18 11.84 -12.42
N ASP A 111 -10.33 12.10 -11.85
CA ASP A 111 -10.54 13.12 -10.82
C ASP A 111 -10.27 12.59 -9.39
N ARG A 112 -10.05 11.27 -9.23
CA ARG A 112 -9.90 10.62 -7.93
C ARG A 112 -8.45 10.44 -7.53
N ARG A 113 -8.21 10.57 -6.22
CA ARG A 113 -6.89 10.33 -5.62
C ARG A 113 -6.57 8.83 -5.59
N ILE A 114 -5.32 8.46 -5.30
CA ILE A 114 -4.94 7.06 -5.07
C ILE A 114 -5.63 6.48 -3.83
N PRO A 115 -5.86 5.15 -3.74
CA PRO A 115 -6.64 4.54 -2.67
C PRO A 115 -6.15 4.84 -1.24
N SER A 116 -4.84 5.02 -1.04
CA SER A 116 -4.28 5.36 0.29
C SER A 116 -4.84 6.65 0.89
N GLN A 117 -5.38 7.56 0.07
CA GLN A 117 -6.00 8.82 0.50
C GLN A 117 -7.41 8.65 1.07
N TYR A 118 -8.06 7.52 0.76
CA TYR A 118 -9.40 7.21 1.22
C TYR A 118 -9.40 6.36 2.50
N GLY A 119 -8.23 5.86 2.90
CA GLY A 119 -8.06 5.08 4.13
C GLY A 119 -8.27 5.89 5.40
N GLY A 120 -9.14 5.40 6.28
CA GLY A 120 -9.42 6.03 7.57
C GLY A 120 -8.37 5.73 8.66
N TYR A 121 -8.43 6.47 9.77
CA TYR A 121 -7.55 6.24 10.93
C TYR A 121 -7.70 4.84 11.53
N THR A 122 -8.93 4.33 11.60
CA THR A 122 -9.21 2.98 12.16
C THR A 122 -8.59 1.89 11.31
N GLU A 123 -8.65 2.01 9.99
CA GLU A 123 -8.03 1.08 9.04
C GLU A 123 -6.50 1.08 9.20
N LEU A 124 -5.86 2.26 9.19
CA LEU A 124 -4.42 2.36 9.43
C LEU A 124 -4.03 1.81 10.80
N LYS A 125 -4.84 2.05 11.85
CA LYS A 125 -4.59 1.49 13.18
C LYS A 125 -4.61 -0.04 13.18
N ARG A 126 -5.54 -0.66 12.44
CA ARG A 126 -5.64 -2.12 12.30
C ARG A 126 -4.44 -2.70 11.54
N LEU A 127 -4.12 -2.12 10.38
CA LEU A 127 -3.00 -2.58 9.55
C LEU A 127 -1.65 -2.40 10.27
N THR A 128 -1.42 -1.24 10.89
CA THR A 128 -0.20 -1.03 11.68
C THR A 128 -0.12 -1.96 12.90
N HIS A 129 -1.25 -2.42 13.45
CA HIS A 129 -1.22 -3.45 14.48
C HIS A 129 -0.65 -4.79 13.97
N VAL A 130 -0.99 -5.20 12.74
CA VAL A 130 -0.36 -6.37 12.10
C VAL A 130 1.15 -6.18 11.99
N VAL A 131 1.60 -5.06 11.41
CA VAL A 131 3.01 -4.72 11.21
C VAL A 131 3.79 -4.77 12.54
N ARG A 132 3.21 -4.19 13.60
CA ARG A 132 3.77 -4.18 14.96
C ARG A 132 3.98 -5.59 15.53
N ARG A 133 2.99 -6.48 15.37
CA ARG A 133 3.09 -7.87 15.88
C ARG A 133 4.31 -8.57 15.31
N HIS A 134 4.65 -8.31 14.05
CA HIS A 134 5.82 -8.88 13.36
C HIS A 134 7.12 -8.10 13.61
N GLY A 135 7.09 -6.96 14.31
CA GLY A 135 8.28 -6.13 14.53
C GLY A 135 8.84 -5.57 13.22
N ARG A 136 7.95 -5.13 12.33
CA ARG A 136 8.27 -4.57 11.01
C ARG A 136 8.03 -3.07 10.99
N VAL A 137 8.47 -2.42 9.91
CA VAL A 137 8.47 -0.96 9.80
C VAL A 137 7.21 -0.45 9.10
N TRP A 138 6.66 0.66 9.59
CA TRP A 138 5.69 1.45 8.84
C TRP A 138 6.36 2.69 8.26
N GLN A 139 6.44 2.77 6.93
CA GLN A 139 6.85 3.99 6.23
C GLN A 139 5.60 4.78 5.84
N ALA A 140 5.50 6.02 6.33
CA ALA A 140 4.33 6.86 6.11
C ALA A 140 4.72 8.23 5.57
N THR A 141 4.07 8.65 4.47
CA THR A 141 3.99 10.07 4.16
C THR A 141 2.77 10.65 4.86
N PRO A 142 2.92 11.53 5.86
CA PRO A 142 1.79 12.02 6.64
C PRO A 142 0.87 12.93 5.80
N PRO A 143 -0.44 12.95 6.08
CA PRO A 143 -1.38 13.82 5.38
C PRO A 143 -1.10 15.29 5.69
N THR A 144 -0.74 16.08 4.67
CA THR A 144 -0.31 17.48 4.85
C THR A 144 -1.48 18.45 5.09
N GLU A 145 -2.72 17.99 4.92
CA GLU A 145 -3.91 18.84 5.01
C GLU A 145 -4.29 19.23 6.44
N SER A 146 -3.83 18.50 7.47
CA SER A 146 -4.24 18.75 8.86
C SER A 146 -3.18 18.33 9.89
N PRO A 147 -2.63 19.28 10.69
CA PRO A 147 -1.69 18.97 11.77
C PRO A 147 -2.24 17.95 12.78
N LEU A 148 -3.54 17.98 13.06
CA LEU A 148 -4.17 17.02 13.97
C LEU A 148 -4.17 15.60 13.40
N LYS A 149 -4.41 15.44 12.09
CA LYS A 149 -4.33 14.12 11.42
C LYS A 149 -2.89 13.59 11.45
N VAL A 150 -1.90 14.46 11.22
CA VAL A 150 -0.47 14.10 11.34
C VAL A 150 -0.15 13.64 12.75
N PHE A 151 -0.55 14.41 13.76
CA PHE A 151 -0.31 14.05 15.16
C PHE A 151 -0.97 12.72 15.53
N ARG A 152 -2.22 12.50 15.12
CA ARG A 152 -2.91 11.21 15.35
C ARG A 152 -2.19 10.05 14.66
N ALA A 153 -1.78 10.21 13.40
CA ALA A 153 -1.02 9.19 12.69
C ALA A 153 0.32 8.90 13.39
N PHE A 154 1.01 9.93 13.87
CA PHE A 154 2.24 9.78 14.65
C PHE A 154 2.00 8.98 15.94
N LEU A 155 0.87 9.18 16.64
CA LEU A 155 0.56 8.41 17.85
C LEU A 155 0.46 6.89 17.59
N LEU A 156 0.18 6.44 16.36
CA LEU A 156 0.20 5.02 16.01
C LEU A 156 1.60 4.40 16.17
N THR A 157 2.69 5.17 16.18
CA THR A 157 4.04 4.63 16.40
C THR A 157 4.35 4.41 17.89
N SER A 158 3.51 4.92 18.79
CA SER A 158 3.79 4.90 20.23
C SER A 158 3.69 3.50 20.83
N GLY A 159 4.83 2.98 21.30
CA GLY A 159 4.87 1.75 22.09
C GLY A 159 4.13 1.86 23.43
N ARG A 160 4.05 3.06 24.02
CA ARG A 160 3.30 3.27 25.28
C ARG A 160 1.79 3.12 25.09
N LEU A 161 1.26 3.58 23.96
CA LEU A 161 -0.18 3.50 23.66
C LEU A 161 -0.59 2.13 23.09
N HIS A 162 0.36 1.41 22.49
CA HIS A 162 0.06 0.19 21.71
C HIS A 162 0.87 -1.04 22.15
N GLY A 163 1.53 -0.99 23.31
CA GLY A 163 2.30 -2.08 23.91
C GLY A 163 3.68 -2.32 23.29
N LYS A 164 3.86 -2.04 21.99
CA LYS A 164 5.12 -2.19 21.26
C LYS A 164 5.26 -1.09 20.20
N PRO A 165 6.46 -0.51 19.97
CA PRO A 165 6.66 0.46 18.91
C PRO A 165 6.52 -0.18 17.52
N LEU A 166 6.31 0.69 16.52
CA LEU A 166 6.42 0.39 15.10
C LEU A 166 7.82 0.72 14.58
#